data_AF-A0A961V1F2-F1
#
_entry.id   AF-A0A961V1F2-F1
#
_cell.length_a   1.000
_cell.length_b   1.000
_cell.length_c   1.000
_cell.angle_alpha   90.00
_cell.angle_beta   90.00
_cell.angle_gamma   90.00
#
_symmetry.space_group_name_H-M   'P 1'
#
loop_
_entity.id
_entity.type
_entity.pdbx_description
1 polymer ?
#
loop_
_entity_poly.entity_id
_entity_poly.type
_entity_poly.pdbx_seq_one_letter_code
_entity_poly.pdbx_strand_id
1 'polypeptide(L)'
;MLLAASTAAASADNDPNRDVACVSRQIGVSDEEFRTCFLPVMPDPDHRPDGETQRANKAKLLPCLQKANPALTNDALDAAMDACRPEGAN
;
A
#
# COMPACT_ATOMS: atom_id res chain seq x y z
N MET A 1 -14.94 -1.54 33.54
CA MET A 1 -15.16 -1.87 32.11
C MET A 1 -14.61 -0.70 31.29
N LEU A 2 -13.71 -1.03 30.35
CA LEU A 2 -13.19 -0.33 29.15
C LEU A 2 -13.60 1.15 28.94
N LEU A 3 -12.74 2.04 28.44
CA LEU A 3 -12.10 1.96 27.13
C LEU A 3 -10.67 2.52 27.11
N ALA A 4 -9.75 1.75 26.53
CA ALA A 4 -8.50 2.25 25.99
C ALA A 4 -8.80 2.90 24.62
N ALA A 5 -8.61 4.21 24.52
CA ALA A 5 -8.58 4.89 23.23
C ALA A 5 -7.16 4.75 22.66
N SER A 6 -6.98 3.80 21.74
CA SER A 6 -5.78 3.76 20.89
C SER A 6 -5.88 4.89 19.87
N THR A 7 -5.35 6.06 20.21
CA THR A 7 -5.05 7.10 19.22
C THR A 7 -3.83 6.66 18.42
N ALA A 8 -4.06 5.89 17.36
CA ALA A 8 -3.05 5.71 16.32
C ALA A 8 -2.80 7.10 15.70
N ALA A 9 -1.65 7.68 16.01
CA ALA A 9 -1.23 8.93 15.42
C ALA A 9 -1.18 8.79 13.90
N ALA A 10 -1.82 9.72 13.21
CA ALA A 10 -1.77 9.90 11.78
C ALA A 10 -0.32 10.11 11.33
N SER A 11 0.35 9.03 10.92
CA SER A 11 1.69 9.09 10.33
C SER A 11 1.56 9.32 8.83
N ALA A 12 1.71 10.59 8.43
CA ALA A 12 2.12 11.06 7.10
C ALA A 12 1.54 10.27 5.91
N ASP A 13 0.36 10.69 5.50
CA ASP A 13 -0.33 10.27 4.28
C ASP A 13 0.35 10.86 3.03
N ASN A 14 1.14 10.05 2.33
CA ASN A 14 1.48 10.32 0.92
C ASN A 14 0.49 9.62 -0.05
N ASP A 15 -0.54 8.98 0.50
CA ASP A 15 -1.84 8.69 -0.10
C ASP A 15 -2.80 8.51 1.10
N PRO A 16 -3.71 9.47 1.41
CA PRO A 16 -4.64 9.34 2.53
C PRO A 16 -5.61 8.15 2.38
N ASN A 17 -5.53 7.43 1.27
CA ASN A 17 -6.47 6.41 0.86
C ASN A 17 -5.87 4.99 0.83
N ARG A 18 -4.73 4.77 1.49
CA ARG A 18 -4.17 3.42 1.66
C ARG A 18 -3.71 3.20 3.09
N ASP A 19 -4.24 2.17 3.76
CA ASP A 19 -3.74 1.75 5.07
C ASP A 19 -2.33 1.15 4.91
N VAL A 20 -1.32 2.01 5.02
CA VAL A 20 0.10 1.66 4.88
C VAL A 20 0.49 0.57 5.87
N ALA A 21 0.01 0.64 7.11
CA ALA A 21 0.35 -0.34 8.14
C ALA A 21 -0.24 -1.71 7.81
N CYS A 22 -1.45 -1.75 7.24
CA CYS A 22 -2.06 -2.98 6.75
C CYS A 22 -1.26 -3.60 5.60
N VAL A 23 -0.93 -2.82 4.56
CA VAL A 23 -0.23 -3.35 3.37
C VAL A 23 1.18 -3.80 3.73
N SER A 24 1.95 -2.95 4.42
CA SER A 24 3.36 -3.20 4.75
C SER A 24 3.53 -4.47 5.58
N ARG A 25 2.63 -4.70 6.55
CA ARG A 25 2.58 -5.93 7.35
C ARG A 25 2.31 -7.18 6.50
N GLN A 26 1.40 -7.10 5.53
CA GLN A 26 1.05 -8.26 4.69
C GLN A 26 2.19 -8.65 3.73
N ILE A 27 2.90 -7.65 3.19
CA ILE A 27 3.98 -7.90 2.23
C ILE A 27 5.37 -7.99 2.85
N GLY A 28 5.47 -7.88 4.18
CA GLY A 28 6.73 -8.07 4.91
C GLY A 28 7.78 -6.98 4.66
N VAL A 29 7.35 -5.72 4.57
CA VAL A 29 8.25 -4.54 4.52
C VAL A 29 7.91 -3.59 5.67
N SER A 30 8.80 -2.66 5.99
CA SER A 30 8.48 -1.58 6.93
C SER A 30 7.57 -0.52 6.29
N ASP A 31 6.81 0.15 7.14
CA ASP A 31 5.97 1.29 6.76
C ASP A 31 6.75 2.43 6.08
N GLU A 32 8.02 2.63 6.45
CA GLU A 32 8.91 3.64 5.86
C GLU A 32 9.37 3.23 4.45
N GLU A 33 9.76 1.96 4.27
CA GLU A 33 10.13 1.42 2.96
C GLU A 33 8.94 1.48 2.00
N PHE A 34 7.74 1.12 2.46
CA PHE A 34 6.53 1.21 1.66
C PHE A 34 6.28 2.65 1.20
N ARG A 35 6.23 3.62 2.12
CA ARG A 35 6.03 5.04 1.77
C ARG A 35 7.07 5.54 0.79
N THR A 36 8.33 5.20 1.01
CA THR A 36 9.44 5.59 0.12
C THR A 36 9.26 5.03 -1.28
N CYS A 37 8.91 3.75 -1.39
CA CYS A 37 8.65 3.10 -2.67
C CYS A 37 7.37 3.59 -3.35
N PHE A 38 6.42 4.15 -2.58
CA PHE A 38 5.17 4.67 -3.07
C PHE A 38 5.27 6.11 -3.62
N LEU A 39 6.28 6.90 -3.23
CA LEU A 39 6.48 8.28 -3.71
C LEU A 39 6.35 8.51 -5.23
N PRO A 40 6.88 7.64 -6.12
CA PRO A 40 6.78 7.85 -7.58
C PRO A 40 5.48 7.28 -8.19
N VAL A 41 4.61 6.67 -7.38
CA VAL A 41 3.32 6.12 -7.79
C VAL A 41 2.31 7.25 -7.90
N MET A 42 1.46 7.21 -8.94
CA MET A 42 0.37 8.17 -9.14
C MET A 42 -0.95 7.45 -8.92
N PRO A 43 -1.40 7.29 -7.66
CA PRO A 43 -2.67 6.62 -7.38
C PRO A 43 -3.84 7.40 -7.99
N ASP A 44 -4.86 6.68 -8.43
CA ASP A 44 -6.09 7.28 -8.93
C ASP A 44 -6.88 7.92 -7.78
N PRO A 45 -7.30 9.20 -7.90
CA PRO A 45 -7.95 9.94 -6.83
C PRO A 45 -9.35 9.39 -6.47
N ASP A 46 -10.03 8.72 -7.41
CA ASP A 46 -11.35 8.10 -7.23
C ASP A 46 -11.24 6.62 -6.84
N HIS A 47 -10.00 6.15 -6.59
CA HIS A 47 -9.66 4.79 -6.17
C HIS A 47 -10.03 3.73 -7.22
N ARG A 48 -10.26 4.14 -8.46
CA ARG A 48 -10.67 3.26 -9.57
C ARG A 48 -9.69 3.38 -10.74
N PRO A 49 -8.39 3.11 -10.53
CA PRO A 49 -7.42 3.17 -11.61
C PRO A 49 -7.80 2.16 -12.70
N ASP A 50 -7.76 2.58 -13.95
CA ASP A 50 -7.85 1.64 -15.05
C ASP A 50 -6.66 0.66 -15.07
N GLY A 51 -6.78 -0.41 -15.85
CA GLY A 51 -5.75 -1.46 -15.87
C GLY A 51 -4.39 -0.95 -16.36
N GLU A 52 -4.34 0.10 -17.17
CA GLU A 52 -3.08 0.69 -17.64
C GLU A 52 -2.38 1.45 -16.51
N THR A 53 -3.12 2.30 -15.82
CA THR A 53 -2.66 3.07 -14.66
C THR A 53 -2.18 2.14 -13.55
N GLN A 54 -2.91 1.05 -13.26
CA GLN A 54 -2.48 0.04 -12.29
C GLN A 54 -1.12 -0.56 -12.68
N ARG A 55 -0.97 -1.03 -13.92
CA ARG A 55 0.29 -1.61 -14.40
C ARG A 55 1.44 -0.59 -14.36
N ALA A 56 1.20 0.64 -14.78
CA ALA A 56 2.21 1.70 -14.80
C ALA A 56 2.70 2.06 -13.39
N ASN A 57 1.79 2.14 -12.44
CA ASN A 57 2.10 2.34 -11.02
C ASN A 57 2.87 1.17 -10.44
N LYS A 58 2.43 -0.04 -10.73
CA LYS A 58 3.05 -1.26 -10.21
C LYS A 58 4.46 -1.50 -10.76
N ALA A 59 4.71 -1.13 -12.02
CA ALA A 59 6.04 -1.19 -12.62
C ALA A 59 7.08 -0.34 -11.89
N LYS A 60 6.66 0.70 -11.15
CA LYS A 60 7.52 1.50 -10.28
C LYS A 60 7.61 0.91 -8.87
N LEU A 61 6.46 0.53 -8.31
CA LEU A 61 6.33 0.12 -6.92
C LEU A 61 7.00 -1.24 -6.65
N LEU A 62 6.69 -2.25 -7.45
CA LEU A 62 7.10 -3.64 -7.18
C LEU A 62 8.63 -3.81 -7.16
N PRO A 63 9.41 -3.30 -8.15
CA PRO A 63 10.87 -3.43 -8.10
C PRO A 63 11.52 -2.69 -6.93
N CYS A 64 10.88 -1.62 -6.42
CA CYS A 64 11.36 -0.92 -5.25
C CYS A 64 11.16 -1.76 -3.98
N LEU A 65 9.95 -2.28 -3.78
CA LEU A 65 9.62 -3.13 -2.63
C LEU A 65 10.41 -4.43 -2.62
N GLN A 66 10.73 -4.98 -3.80
CA GLN A 66 11.54 -6.19 -3.93
C GLN A 66 12.99 -6.01 -3.44
N LYS A 67 13.48 -4.78 -3.26
CA LYS A 67 14.78 -4.55 -2.59
C LYS A 67 14.74 -4.91 -1.11
N ALA A 68 13.59 -4.71 -0.45
CA ALA A 68 13.36 -5.04 0.95
C ALA A 68 12.84 -6.48 1.11
N ASN A 69 11.95 -6.91 0.22
CA ASN A 69 11.45 -8.29 0.18
C ASN A 69 11.61 -8.90 -1.23
N PRO A 70 12.75 -9.55 -1.54
CA PRO A 70 13.00 -10.15 -2.84
C PRO A 70 12.02 -11.27 -3.25
N ALA A 71 11.32 -11.87 -2.29
CA ALA A 71 10.32 -12.90 -2.55
C ALA A 71 8.93 -12.32 -2.87
N LEU A 72 8.73 -11.00 -2.76
CA LEU A 72 7.47 -10.35 -3.05
C LEU A 72 7.08 -10.55 -4.52
N THR A 73 5.94 -11.20 -4.73
CA THR A 73 5.38 -11.41 -6.06
C THR A 73 4.40 -10.30 -6.42
N ASN A 74 4.12 -10.20 -7.73
CA ASN A 74 3.06 -9.38 -8.26
C ASN A 74 1.71 -9.66 -7.54
N ASP A 75 1.34 -10.93 -7.45
CA ASP A 75 0.03 -11.33 -6.94
C ASP A 75 -0.11 -11.08 -5.43
N ALA A 76 0.98 -11.27 -4.66
CA ALA A 76 0.98 -10.95 -3.24
C ALA A 76 0.84 -9.44 -2.99
N LEU A 77 1.44 -8.61 -3.84
CA LEU A 77 1.25 -7.16 -3.76
C LEU A 77 -0.19 -6.75 -4.10
N ASP A 78 -0.81 -7.33 -5.14
CA ASP A 78 -2.21 -7.02 -5.47
C ASP A 78 -3.14 -7.43 -4.34
N ALA A 79 -3.01 -8.66 -3.85
CA ALA A 79 -3.84 -9.18 -2.75
C ALA A 79 -3.75 -8.30 -1.50
N ALA A 80 -2.54 -7.84 -1.13
CA ALA A 80 -2.36 -6.96 0.02
C ALA A 80 -2.97 -5.56 -0.22
N MET A 81 -2.80 -5.00 -1.41
CA MET A 81 -3.35 -3.69 -1.76
C MET A 81 -4.88 -3.71 -1.77
N ASP A 82 -5.49 -4.75 -2.32
CA ASP A 82 -6.94 -4.93 -2.35
C ASP A 82 -7.53 -5.19 -0.95
N ALA A 83 -6.87 -6.03 -0.14
CA ALA A 83 -7.32 -6.33 1.22
C ALA A 83 -7.28 -5.11 2.16
N CYS A 84 -6.46 -4.10 1.85
CA CYS A 84 -6.27 -2.90 2.67
C CYS A 84 -6.95 -1.65 2.07
N ARG A 85 -7.86 -1.82 1.10
CA ARG A 85 -8.70 -0.74 0.57
C ARG A 85 -10.03 -0.66 1.34
N PRO A 86 -10.50 0.55 1.71
CA PRO A 86 -11.80 0.70 2.38
C PRO A 86 -12.98 0.25 1.51
N GLU A 87 -12.83 0.35 0.18
CA GLU A 87 -13.83 -0.05 -0.83
C GLU A 87 -13.88 -1.56 -1.10
N GLY A 88 -12.87 -2.33 -0.66
CA GLY A 88 -12.66 -3.74 -1.02
C GLY A 88 -11.85 -3.95 -2.32
N ALA A 89 -11.78 -5.20 -2.77
CA ALA A 89 -11.02 -5.60 -3.97
C ALA A 89 -11.65 -5.03 -5.27
N ASN A 90 -10.81 -4.69 -6.25
CA ASN A 90 -11.21 -4.06 -7.51
C ASN A 90 -10.85 -4.93 -8.72
#